data_AF-A0A251TZQ7-F1
#
_entry.id   AF-A0A251TZQ7-F1
#
_cell.length_a   1.000
_cell.length_b   1.000
_cell.length_c   1.000
_cell.angle_alpha   90.00
_cell.angle_beta   90.00
_cell.angle_gamma   90.00
#
_symmetry.space_group_name_H-M   'P 1'
#
loop_
_entity.id
_entity.type
_entity.pdbx_description
1 polymer ?
#
loop_
_entity_poly.entity_id
_entity_poly.type
_entity_poly.pdbx_seq_one_letter_code
_entity_poly.pdbx_strand_id
1 'polypeptide(L)'
;MTKAAVKSHAPALYSLALLQFNGSGGLKNDKDLCAGVALCARAACLGHPDALRELAHCLQDGYGIRRNISEGNRLLVQANSREFAFVLRVLKNKSTHINFDYELLNDYGFNQASRQMHPVNKFMAEWFGSKENGVPGQGLRMCSCKGCGRPETRINEFRRCSGCGKVNYCSRGCQARDWRLHHKVECAPIEEWIGHAFD
;
A
#
# COMPACT_ATOMS: atom_id res chain seq x y z
N MET A 1 -2.46 24.31 -28.57
CA MET A 1 -1.76 23.74 -27.40
C MET A 1 -1.88 24.63 -26.17
N THR A 2 -1.40 25.88 -26.23
CA THR A 2 -1.43 26.86 -25.12
C THR A 2 -2.82 27.13 -24.53
N LYS A 3 -3.84 27.36 -25.37
CA LYS A 3 -5.23 27.58 -24.90
C LYS A 3 -5.80 26.41 -24.09
N ALA A 4 -5.43 25.17 -24.40
CA ALA A 4 -5.85 23.97 -23.66
C ALA A 4 -5.08 23.81 -22.35
N ALA A 5 -3.78 24.14 -22.34
CA ALA A 5 -2.97 24.14 -21.13
C ALA A 5 -3.41 25.20 -20.11
N VAL A 6 -3.85 26.38 -20.57
CA VAL A 6 -4.47 27.40 -19.71
C VAL A 6 -5.72 26.85 -19.01
N LYS A 7 -6.47 25.96 -19.67
CA LYS A 7 -7.61 25.24 -19.09
C LYS A 7 -7.23 24.01 -18.28
N SER A 8 -5.97 23.87 -17.87
CA SER A 8 -5.46 22.73 -17.09
C SER A 8 -5.70 21.37 -17.76
N HIS A 9 -5.61 21.31 -19.09
CA HIS A 9 -5.63 20.03 -19.81
C HIS A 9 -4.27 19.33 -19.68
N ALA A 10 -4.22 18.20 -18.97
CA ALA A 10 -2.98 17.54 -18.60
C ALA A 10 -2.07 17.16 -19.79
N PRO A 11 -2.58 16.56 -20.89
CA PRO A 11 -1.75 16.29 -22.07
C PRO A 11 -1.17 17.55 -22.72
N ALA A 12 -1.94 18.65 -22.73
CA ALA A 12 -1.45 19.91 -23.32
C ALA A 12 -0.37 20.57 -22.45
N LEU A 13 -0.50 20.47 -21.11
CA LEU A 13 0.55 20.89 -20.18
C LEU A 13 1.82 20.06 -20.37
N TYR A 14 1.69 18.75 -20.53
CA TYR A 14 2.82 17.86 -20.78
C TYR A 14 3.53 18.17 -22.12
N SER A 15 2.77 18.36 -23.20
CA SER A 15 3.36 18.76 -24.49
C SER A 15 4.11 20.10 -24.40
N LEU A 16 3.60 21.07 -23.64
CA LEU A 16 4.34 22.32 -23.40
C LEU A 16 5.60 22.10 -22.57
N ALA A 17 5.58 21.19 -21.59
CA ALA A 17 6.77 20.87 -20.81
C ALA A 17 7.91 20.33 -21.70
N LEU A 18 7.59 19.43 -22.64
CA LEU A 18 8.55 18.90 -23.61
C LEU A 18 9.11 19.99 -24.51
N LEU A 19 8.30 20.98 -24.91
CA LEU A 19 8.78 22.14 -25.67
C LEU A 19 9.77 22.97 -24.84
N GLN A 20 9.53 23.14 -23.54
CA GLN A 20 10.46 23.87 -22.66
C GLN A 20 11.78 23.11 -22.43
N PHE A 21 11.74 21.79 -22.32
CA PHE A 21 12.95 20.97 -22.19
C PHE A 21 13.79 20.93 -23.47
N ASN A 22 13.13 20.89 -24.63
CA ASN A 22 13.81 20.81 -25.92
C ASN A 22 14.19 22.18 -26.48
N GLY A 23 13.51 23.25 -26.04
CA GLY A 23 13.59 24.58 -26.64
C GLY A 23 12.83 24.63 -27.97
N SER A 24 12.68 25.84 -28.53
CA SER A 24 11.99 26.08 -29.81
C SER A 24 12.79 25.67 -31.05
N GLY A 25 14.03 25.20 -30.90
CA GLY A 25 14.92 24.87 -32.02
C GLY A 25 15.55 26.08 -32.73
N GLY A 26 15.44 27.28 -32.15
CA GLY A 26 16.07 28.50 -32.64
C GLY A 26 17.49 28.68 -32.08
N LEU A 27 17.59 29.20 -30.87
CA LEU A 27 18.87 29.48 -30.20
C LEU A 27 19.22 28.38 -29.19
N LYS A 28 20.52 28.12 -28.98
CA LYS A 28 21.03 27.09 -28.04
C LYS A 28 20.56 27.29 -26.58
N ASN A 29 20.12 28.50 -26.22
CA ASN A 29 19.63 28.89 -24.90
C ASN A 29 18.10 28.99 -24.79
N ASP A 30 17.33 28.51 -25.78
CA ASP A 30 15.85 28.53 -25.73
C ASP A 30 15.24 27.54 -24.72
N LYS A 31 16.06 26.76 -24.00
CA LYS A 31 15.59 25.77 -23.04
C LYS A 31 15.31 26.41 -21.69
N ASP A 32 14.10 26.24 -21.18
CA ASP A 32 13.73 26.61 -19.82
C ASP A 32 13.36 25.35 -19.03
N LEU A 33 14.38 24.74 -18.43
CA LEU A 33 14.22 23.49 -17.69
C LEU A 33 13.31 23.68 -16.46
N CYS A 34 13.41 24.83 -15.79
CA CYS A 34 12.58 25.14 -14.63
C CYS A 34 11.10 25.24 -15.01
N ALA A 35 10.79 25.93 -16.11
CA ALA A 35 9.43 25.99 -16.64
C ALA A 35 8.93 24.61 -17.10
N GLY A 36 9.79 23.81 -17.74
CA GLY A 36 9.51 22.41 -18.11
C GLY A 36 9.11 21.56 -16.90
N VAL A 37 9.91 21.59 -15.83
CA VAL A 37 9.61 20.88 -14.58
C VAL A 37 8.29 21.35 -13.98
N ALA A 38 8.04 22.66 -13.91
CA ALA A 38 6.80 23.20 -13.35
C ALA A 38 5.56 22.75 -14.14
N LEU A 39 5.65 22.70 -15.47
CA LEU A 39 4.58 22.21 -16.33
C LEU A 39 4.36 20.69 -16.17
N CYS A 40 5.45 19.91 -16.08
CA CYS A 40 5.38 18.47 -15.77
C CYS A 40 4.71 18.23 -14.41
N ALA A 41 5.10 18.98 -13.36
CA ALA A 41 4.49 18.86 -12.05
C ALA A 41 2.97 19.15 -12.08
N ARG A 42 2.55 20.20 -12.81
CA ARG A 42 1.12 20.50 -12.99
C ARG A 42 0.38 19.38 -13.74
N ALA A 43 0.93 18.87 -14.84
CA ALA A 43 0.35 17.75 -15.58
C ALA A 43 0.27 16.46 -14.73
N ALA A 44 1.30 16.20 -13.93
CA ALA A 44 1.39 15.07 -13.00
C ALA A 44 0.32 15.14 -11.89
N CYS A 45 0.09 16.33 -11.31
CA CYS A 45 -0.99 16.57 -10.35
C CYS A 45 -2.37 16.26 -10.93
N LEU A 46 -2.55 16.48 -12.24
CA LEU A 46 -3.79 16.19 -12.95
C LEU A 46 -3.93 14.72 -13.41
N GLY A 47 -2.95 13.88 -13.11
CA GLY A 47 -3.03 12.45 -13.40
C GLY A 47 -2.30 11.98 -14.65
N HIS A 48 -1.54 12.84 -15.35
CA HIS A 48 -0.84 12.43 -16.58
C HIS A 48 0.34 11.49 -16.24
N PRO A 49 0.37 10.24 -16.75
CA PRO A 49 1.39 9.25 -16.38
C PRO A 49 2.78 9.67 -16.85
N ASP A 50 2.91 10.11 -18.10
CA ASP A 50 4.22 10.45 -18.67
C ASP A 50 4.85 11.68 -18.00
N ALA A 51 4.06 12.71 -17.69
CA ALA A 51 4.53 13.86 -16.93
C ALA A 51 5.05 13.48 -15.53
N LEU A 52 4.46 12.45 -14.91
CA LEU A 52 4.90 11.93 -13.62
C LEU A 52 6.27 11.24 -13.75
N ARG A 53 6.51 10.50 -14.84
CA ARG A 53 7.82 9.89 -15.14
C ARG A 53 8.87 10.93 -15.45
N GLU A 54 8.55 11.91 -16.28
CA GLU A 54 9.48 12.99 -16.62
C GLU A 54 9.87 13.79 -15.37
N LEU A 55 8.93 14.11 -14.48
CA LEU A 55 9.24 14.73 -13.20
C LEU A 55 10.16 13.85 -12.34
N ALA A 56 9.94 12.54 -12.35
CA ALA A 56 10.78 11.60 -11.62
C ALA A 56 12.23 11.56 -12.13
N HIS A 57 12.43 11.59 -13.45
CA HIS A 57 13.76 11.70 -14.05
C HIS A 57 14.41 13.04 -13.69
N CYS A 58 13.65 14.15 -13.79
CA CYS A 58 14.14 15.47 -13.39
C CYS A 58 14.64 15.50 -11.94
N LEU A 59 13.94 14.85 -11.02
CA LEU A 59 14.35 14.73 -9.61
C LEU A 59 15.57 13.81 -9.42
N GLN A 60 15.68 12.70 -10.15
CA GLN A 60 16.82 11.79 -10.03
C GLN A 60 18.13 12.42 -10.53
N ASP A 61 18.05 13.16 -11.63
CA ASP A 61 19.22 13.75 -12.27
C ASP A 61 19.52 15.18 -11.78
N GLY A 62 18.56 15.82 -11.11
CA GLY A 62 18.64 17.24 -10.78
C GLY A 62 18.47 18.17 -11.99
N TYR A 63 17.67 17.73 -12.96
CA TYR A 63 17.45 18.42 -14.23
C TYR A 63 16.34 19.48 -14.09
N GLY A 64 16.71 20.77 -14.03
CA GLY A 64 15.76 21.88 -13.84
C GLY A 64 15.14 21.97 -12.45
N ILE A 65 15.56 21.12 -11.51
CA ILE A 65 15.09 21.07 -10.11
C ILE A 65 16.17 20.49 -9.21
N ARG A 66 16.10 20.76 -7.89
CA ARG A 66 17.02 20.15 -6.91
C ARG A 66 16.89 18.62 -6.94
N ARG A 67 18.03 17.95 -7.08
CA ARG A 67 18.11 16.48 -7.08
C ARG A 67 17.53 15.88 -5.80
N ASN A 68 16.63 14.91 -5.96
CA ASN A 68 16.04 14.09 -4.90
C ASN A 68 15.69 12.70 -5.47
N ILE A 69 16.65 11.78 -5.36
CA ILE A 69 16.54 10.43 -5.91
C ILE A 69 15.39 9.65 -5.27
N SER A 70 15.21 9.77 -3.96
CA SER A 70 14.17 9.06 -3.21
C SER A 70 12.77 9.45 -3.70
N GLU A 71 12.52 10.75 -3.90
CA GLU A 71 11.23 11.23 -4.41
C GLU A 71 11.03 10.86 -5.89
N GLY A 72 12.09 10.92 -6.71
CA GLY A 72 12.01 10.46 -8.09
C GLY A 72 11.60 8.99 -8.20
N ASN A 73 12.24 8.11 -7.42
CA ASN A 73 11.87 6.69 -7.37
C ASN A 73 10.40 6.48 -6.96
N ARG A 74 9.92 7.26 -5.99
CA ARG A 74 8.52 7.21 -5.54
C ARG A 74 7.55 7.57 -6.67
N LEU A 75 7.87 8.59 -7.47
CA LEU A 75 7.04 9.02 -8.59
C LEU A 75 7.01 7.98 -9.74
N LEU A 76 8.12 7.29 -10.03
CA LEU A 76 8.13 6.21 -11.03
C LEU A 76 7.19 5.06 -10.65
N VAL A 77 7.23 4.65 -9.38
CA VAL A 77 6.33 3.60 -8.87
C VAL A 77 4.88 4.07 -8.93
N GLN A 78 4.62 5.34 -8.58
CA GLN A 78 3.29 5.93 -8.68
C GLN A 78 2.77 5.95 -10.13
N ALA A 79 3.64 6.21 -11.12
CA ALA A 79 3.26 6.19 -12.54
C ALA A 79 2.83 4.78 -12.97
N ASN A 80 3.65 3.78 -12.64
CA ASN A 80 3.37 2.38 -12.94
C ASN A 80 2.07 1.91 -12.25
N SER A 81 1.86 2.29 -11.00
CA SER A 81 0.66 1.95 -10.24
C SER A 81 -0.62 2.51 -10.87
N ARG A 82 -0.57 3.73 -11.41
CA ARG A 82 -1.73 4.38 -12.04
C ARG A 82 -2.13 3.72 -13.36
N GLU A 83 -1.16 3.42 -14.21
CA GLU A 83 -1.42 2.70 -15.46
C GLU A 83 -1.91 1.29 -15.19
N PHE A 84 -1.30 0.62 -14.21
CA PHE A 84 -1.74 -0.69 -13.78
C PHE A 84 -3.19 -0.69 -13.28
N ALA A 85 -3.56 0.30 -12.46
CA ALA A 85 -4.94 0.49 -12.01
C ALA A 85 -5.93 0.75 -13.16
N PHE A 86 -5.52 1.49 -14.20
CA PHE A 86 -6.33 1.70 -15.40
C PHE A 86 -6.56 0.38 -16.15
N VAL A 87 -5.51 -0.42 -16.36
CA VAL A 87 -5.61 -1.75 -16.98
C VAL A 87 -6.55 -2.65 -16.18
N LEU A 88 -6.40 -2.71 -14.85
CA LEU A 88 -7.29 -3.50 -13.99
C LEU A 88 -8.76 -3.06 -14.11
N ARG A 89 -9.03 -1.75 -14.20
CA ARG A 89 -10.40 -1.24 -14.41
C ARG A 89 -10.97 -1.71 -15.75
N VAL A 90 -10.19 -1.66 -16.82
CA VAL A 90 -10.60 -2.14 -18.14
C VAL A 90 -10.88 -3.65 -18.11
N LEU A 91 -10.06 -4.44 -17.42
CA LEU A 91 -10.22 -5.88 -17.30
C LEU A 91 -11.45 -6.26 -16.45
N LYS A 92 -11.70 -5.57 -15.33
CA LYS A 92 -12.92 -5.75 -14.52
C LYS A 92 -14.20 -5.46 -15.31
N ASN A 93 -14.18 -4.45 -16.17
CA ASN A 93 -15.33 -4.13 -17.04
C ASN A 93 -15.56 -5.17 -18.16
N LYS A 94 -14.62 -6.11 -18.37
CA LYS A 94 -14.70 -7.20 -19.35
C LYS A 94 -15.07 -8.57 -18.74
N SER A 95 -15.58 -8.61 -17.50
CA SER A 95 -16.00 -9.84 -16.78
C SER A 95 -14.90 -10.89 -16.56
N THR A 96 -13.61 -10.53 -16.70
CA THR A 96 -12.53 -11.44 -16.35
C THR A 96 -12.17 -11.29 -14.87
N HIS A 97 -12.47 -12.32 -14.08
CA HIS A 97 -12.00 -12.45 -12.71
C HIS A 97 -10.48 -12.65 -12.69
N ILE A 98 -9.74 -11.54 -12.61
CA ILE A 98 -8.29 -11.57 -12.43
C ILE A 98 -8.00 -11.02 -11.03
N ASN A 99 -7.66 -11.91 -10.09
CA ASN A 99 -7.15 -11.55 -8.77
C ASN A 99 -5.71 -11.06 -8.94
N PHE A 100 -5.50 -9.75 -8.86
CA PHE A 100 -4.16 -9.16 -8.86
C PHE A 100 -3.78 -8.78 -7.42
N ASP A 101 -2.69 -9.38 -6.95
CA ASP A 101 -2.17 -9.17 -5.60
C ASP A 101 -1.62 -7.75 -5.44
N TYR A 102 -2.27 -7.00 -4.57
CA TYR A 102 -1.93 -5.64 -4.13
C TYR A 102 -0.65 -5.61 -3.25
N GLU A 103 0.09 -6.71 -3.21
CA GLU A 103 1.15 -6.99 -2.24
C GLU A 103 2.48 -6.32 -2.61
N LEU A 104 2.72 -6.05 -3.90
CA LEU A 104 3.93 -5.38 -4.42
C LEU A 104 3.99 -3.87 -4.10
N LEU A 105 2.85 -3.26 -3.74
CA LEU A 105 2.76 -1.82 -3.44
C LEU A 105 3.25 -1.45 -2.02
N ASN A 106 3.37 -2.44 -1.14
CA ASN A 106 3.83 -2.23 0.23
C ASN A 106 5.35 -1.97 0.32
N ASP A 107 6.13 -2.50 -0.62
CA ASP A 107 7.60 -2.38 -0.60
C ASP A 107 8.11 -0.97 -0.98
N TYR A 108 7.26 -0.12 -1.56
CA TYR A 108 7.61 1.22 -2.05
C TYR A 108 7.06 2.37 -1.18
N GLY A 109 6.77 2.11 0.10
CA GLY A 109 6.45 3.16 1.06
C GLY A 109 5.01 3.66 1.02
N PHE A 110 4.09 2.93 0.39
CA PHE A 110 2.67 3.07 0.70
C PHE A 110 2.41 2.42 2.06
N ASN A 111 2.85 3.10 3.12
CA ASN A 111 2.53 2.75 4.50
C ASN A 111 1.01 2.87 4.65
N GLN A 112 0.27 1.79 4.40
CA GLN A 112 -0.96 1.57 5.13
C GLN A 112 -0.53 1.29 6.56
N ALA A 113 -0.30 2.37 7.31
CA ALA A 113 -0.21 2.37 8.76
C ALA A 113 -1.21 1.34 9.27
N SER A 114 -0.68 0.33 9.98
CA SER A 114 -1.42 -0.62 10.82
C SER A 114 -2.92 -0.56 10.56
N ARG A 115 -3.45 -1.36 9.61
CA ARG A 115 -4.90 -1.35 9.27
C ARG A 115 -5.67 -1.18 10.57
N GLN A 116 -6.24 0.01 10.75
CA GLN A 116 -6.93 0.32 11.99
C GLN A 116 -8.01 -0.73 12.13
N MET A 117 -8.06 -1.37 13.29
CA MET A 117 -9.08 -2.38 13.57
C MET A 117 -10.44 -1.79 13.22
N HIS A 118 -11.26 -2.53 12.48
CA HIS A 118 -12.59 -2.06 12.14
C HIS A 118 -13.31 -1.66 13.43
N PRO A 119 -14.02 -0.51 13.50
CA PRO A 119 -14.61 -0.02 14.76
C PRO A 119 -15.45 -1.07 15.49
N VAL A 120 -16.20 -1.89 14.73
CA VAL A 120 -16.96 -3.02 15.28
C VAL A 120 -16.05 -4.07 15.93
N ASN A 121 -14.94 -4.44 15.29
CA ASN A 121 -14.00 -5.43 15.85
C ASN A 121 -13.21 -4.86 17.03
N LYS A 122 -12.96 -3.54 17.05
CA LYS A 122 -12.40 -2.85 18.20
C LYS A 122 -13.34 -2.93 19.40
N PHE A 123 -14.60 -2.53 19.20
CA PHE A 123 -15.65 -2.66 20.22
C PHE A 123 -15.79 -4.09 20.72
N MET A 124 -15.83 -5.08 19.82
CA MET A 124 -15.91 -6.49 20.20
C MET A 124 -14.67 -6.91 21.00
N ALA A 125 -13.46 -6.59 20.56
CA ALA A 125 -12.24 -6.93 21.31
C ALA A 125 -12.22 -6.34 22.72
N GLU A 126 -12.69 -5.09 22.88
CA GLU A 126 -12.82 -4.43 24.18
C GLU A 126 -13.91 -5.14 25.03
N TRP A 127 -15.09 -5.36 24.46
CA TRP A 127 -16.22 -6.02 25.12
C TRP A 127 -15.91 -7.45 25.60
N PHE A 128 -15.23 -8.25 24.78
CA PHE A 128 -14.78 -9.61 25.12
C PHE A 128 -13.54 -9.61 26.04
N GLY A 129 -12.79 -8.50 26.11
CA GLY A 129 -11.61 -8.34 26.97
C GLY A 129 -11.92 -7.80 28.38
N SER A 130 -13.07 -7.14 28.56
CA SER A 130 -13.52 -6.62 29.85
C SER A 130 -13.87 -7.75 30.83
N LYS A 131 -13.07 -7.92 31.89
CA LYS A 131 -13.23 -8.94 32.94
C LYS A 131 -14.26 -8.58 34.03
N GLU A 132 -15.04 -7.52 33.84
CA GLU A 132 -15.95 -7.04 34.88
C GLU A 132 -17.28 -7.81 34.87
N ASN A 133 -17.55 -8.53 35.97
CA ASN A 133 -18.88 -8.90 36.47
C ASN A 133 -19.71 -9.94 35.70
N GLY A 134 -19.10 -11.01 35.19
CA GLY A 134 -19.87 -12.20 34.80
C GLY A 134 -20.52 -12.09 33.42
N VAL A 135 -19.69 -12.48 32.44
CA VAL A 135 -19.96 -12.96 31.07
C VAL A 135 -20.37 -11.93 30.02
N PRO A 136 -19.36 -11.42 29.31
CA PRO A 136 -19.27 -11.69 27.88
C PRO A 136 -18.04 -12.54 27.51
N GLY A 137 -18.22 -13.60 26.71
CA GLY A 137 -17.09 -14.34 26.11
C GLY A 137 -16.56 -15.56 26.86
N GLN A 138 -17.34 -16.20 27.74
CA GLN A 138 -16.92 -17.45 28.38
C GLN A 138 -16.50 -18.50 27.33
N GLY A 139 -15.19 -18.75 27.25
CA GLY A 139 -14.58 -19.74 26.36
C GLY A 139 -14.41 -19.34 24.89
N LEU A 140 -14.89 -18.17 24.46
CA LEU A 140 -14.75 -17.68 23.08
C LEU A 140 -13.42 -16.94 22.92
N ARG A 141 -12.65 -17.32 21.90
CA ARG A 141 -11.30 -16.77 21.68
C ARG A 141 -11.31 -15.59 20.72
N MET A 142 -10.27 -14.76 20.80
CA MET A 142 -9.99 -13.71 19.83
C MET A 142 -8.99 -14.18 18.78
N CYS A 143 -9.10 -13.65 17.56
CA CYS A 143 -8.08 -13.88 16.52
C CYS A 143 -6.76 -13.23 16.93
N SER A 144 -5.68 -14.01 16.94
CA SER A 144 -4.34 -13.57 17.38
C SER A 144 -3.67 -12.59 16.40
N CYS A 145 -4.14 -12.50 15.16
CA CYS A 145 -3.56 -11.60 14.18
C CYS A 145 -3.82 -10.13 14.54
N LYS A 146 -2.74 -9.38 14.82
CA LYS A 146 -2.81 -7.94 15.15
C LYS A 146 -3.60 -7.17 14.09
N GLY A 147 -4.53 -6.33 14.53
CA GLY A 147 -5.42 -5.56 13.65
C GLY A 147 -6.69 -6.29 13.18
N CYS A 148 -6.88 -7.58 13.51
CA CYS A 148 -8.10 -8.31 13.17
C CYS A 148 -9.25 -8.02 14.14
N GLY A 149 -9.06 -8.34 15.43
CA GLY A 149 -10.07 -8.12 16.48
C GLY A 149 -11.35 -8.92 16.36
N ARG A 150 -11.37 -10.02 15.59
CA ARG A 150 -12.57 -10.83 15.45
C ARG A 150 -12.69 -11.82 16.62
N PRO A 151 -13.81 -11.85 17.36
CA PRO A 151 -14.11 -12.91 18.32
C PRO A 151 -14.67 -14.14 17.62
N GLU A 152 -14.51 -15.31 18.24
CA GLU A 152 -15.26 -16.51 17.89
C GLU A 152 -16.76 -16.28 18.07
N THR A 153 -17.56 -16.86 17.16
CA THR A 153 -19.02 -16.92 17.31
C THR A 153 -19.47 -18.24 17.93
N ARG A 154 -18.60 -19.26 17.87
CA ARG A 154 -18.78 -20.59 18.47
C ARG A 154 -17.46 -21.05 19.07
N ILE A 155 -17.53 -21.79 20.19
CA ILE A 155 -16.35 -22.31 20.88
C ILE A 155 -15.52 -23.15 19.91
N ASN A 156 -14.21 -22.87 19.84
CA ASN A 156 -13.25 -23.56 18.97
C ASN A 156 -13.53 -23.43 17.45
N GLU A 157 -14.21 -22.37 17.02
CA GLU A 157 -14.37 -22.06 15.59
C GLU A 157 -13.02 -21.73 14.91
N PHE A 158 -12.09 -21.13 15.65
CA PHE A 158 -10.83 -20.67 15.08
C PHE A 158 -9.80 -21.79 14.96
N ARG A 159 -9.01 -21.73 13.87
CA ARG A 159 -7.94 -22.71 13.64
C ARG A 159 -6.70 -22.31 14.43
N ARG A 160 -6.12 -23.28 15.12
CA ARG A 160 -4.82 -23.13 15.79
C ARG A 160 -3.67 -23.18 14.78
N CYS A 161 -2.58 -22.49 15.09
CA CYS A 161 -1.32 -22.69 14.38
C CYS A 161 -0.93 -24.18 14.45
N SER A 162 -0.69 -24.81 13.30
CA SER A 162 -0.34 -26.23 13.23
C SER A 162 1.07 -26.53 13.77
N GLY A 163 1.97 -25.53 13.83
CA GLY A 163 3.30 -25.69 14.41
C GLY A 163 3.27 -25.64 15.94
N CYS A 164 2.89 -24.49 16.51
CA CYS A 164 2.95 -24.28 17.96
C CYS A 164 1.67 -24.61 18.72
N GLY A 165 0.51 -24.60 18.08
CA GLY A 165 -0.79 -24.75 18.75
C GLY A 165 -1.21 -23.59 19.68
N LYS A 166 -0.36 -22.57 19.91
CA LYS A 166 -0.57 -21.52 20.93
C LYS A 166 -1.51 -20.38 20.50
N VAL A 167 -1.55 -20.06 19.20
CA VAL A 167 -2.33 -18.94 18.64
C VAL A 167 -3.49 -19.43 17.78
N ASN A 168 -4.55 -18.62 17.68
CA ASN A 168 -5.80 -18.96 16.99
C ASN A 168 -6.13 -17.94 15.90
N TYR A 169 -6.63 -18.40 14.75
CA TYR A 169 -6.94 -17.55 13.60
C TYR A 169 -8.34 -17.79 13.06
N CYS A 170 -9.05 -16.70 12.79
CA CYS A 170 -10.37 -16.76 12.16
C CYS A 170 -10.32 -17.17 10.67
N SER A 171 -9.15 -17.14 10.04
CA SER A 171 -8.96 -17.53 8.64
C SER A 171 -7.49 -17.85 8.33
N ARG A 172 -7.26 -18.60 7.25
CA ARG A 172 -5.91 -18.84 6.69
C ARG A 172 -5.19 -17.53 6.32
N GLY A 173 -5.93 -16.52 5.87
CA GLY A 173 -5.36 -15.20 5.57
C GLY A 173 -4.81 -14.49 6.82
N CYS A 174 -5.51 -14.57 7.96
CA CYS A 174 -5.00 -14.02 9.22
C CYS A 174 -3.76 -14.77 9.72
N GLN A 175 -3.74 -16.10 9.58
CA GLN A 175 -2.56 -16.90 9.91
C GLN A 175 -1.35 -16.51 9.06
N ALA A 176 -1.50 -16.45 7.73
CA ALA A 176 -0.39 -16.12 6.83
C ALA A 176 0.15 -14.71 7.04
N ARG A 177 -0.74 -13.75 7.36
CA ARG A 177 -0.33 -12.38 7.67
C ARG A 177 0.43 -12.30 8.99
N ASP A 178 -0.12 -12.91 10.04
CA ASP A 178 0.53 -12.89 11.36
C ASP A 178 1.87 -13.62 11.34
N TRP A 179 1.96 -14.73 10.60
CA TRP A 179 3.21 -15.44 10.32
C TRP A 179 4.28 -14.51 9.75
N ARG A 180 3.95 -13.77 8.69
CA ARG A 180 4.91 -12.87 8.04
C ARG A 180 5.38 -11.71 8.91
N LEU A 181 4.50 -11.20 9.78
CA LEU A 181 4.77 -9.96 10.52
C LEU A 181 5.31 -10.18 11.94
N HIS A 182 4.88 -11.24 12.64
CA HIS A 182 5.21 -11.42 14.06
C HIS A 182 5.44 -12.88 14.42
N HIS A 183 4.53 -13.77 14.05
CA HIS A 183 4.47 -15.11 14.65
C HIS A 183 5.60 -16.05 14.20
N LYS A 184 6.22 -15.83 13.02
CA LYS A 184 7.29 -16.70 12.51
C LYS A 184 8.48 -16.82 13.47
N VAL A 185 8.82 -15.77 14.22
CA VAL A 185 9.94 -15.79 15.17
C VAL A 185 9.57 -16.34 16.55
N GLU A 186 8.28 -16.41 16.89
CA GLU A 186 7.78 -16.87 18.18
C GLU A 186 7.23 -18.32 18.13
N CYS A 187 7.09 -18.88 16.94
CA CYS A 187 6.46 -20.18 16.75
C CYS A 187 7.40 -21.34 17.14
N ALA A 188 7.25 -21.85 18.37
CA ALA A 188 7.89 -23.07 18.85
C ALA A 188 6.89 -24.21 19.07
N PRO A 189 7.24 -25.49 18.78
CA PRO A 189 6.38 -26.65 19.02
C PRO A 189 5.90 -26.73 20.48
N ILE A 190 4.74 -27.35 20.69
CA ILE A 190 4.17 -27.46 22.04
C ILE A 190 4.94 -28.46 22.94
N GLU A 191 5.77 -29.31 22.34
CA GLU A 191 6.50 -30.41 22.99
C GLU A 191 7.71 -29.95 23.82
N GLU A 192 8.28 -28.78 23.51
CA GLU A 192 9.45 -28.22 24.24
C GLU A 192 9.13 -27.77 25.69
N TRP A 193 7.88 -27.81 26.13
CA TRP A 193 7.46 -27.36 27.47
C TRP A 193 7.08 -28.51 28.43
N ILE A 194 7.05 -29.76 27.96
CA ILE A 194 6.76 -30.92 28.83
C ILE A 194 8.04 -31.44 29.52
N GLY A 195 9.23 -31.06 29.03
CA GLY A 195 10.54 -31.46 29.58
C GLY A 195 11.03 -30.72 30.83
N HIS A 196 10.21 -29.83 31.44
CA HIS A 196 10.59 -29.07 32.65
C HIS A 196 9.60 -29.21 33.82
N ALA A 197 8.71 -30.21 33.79
CA ALA A 197 7.76 -30.48 34.88
C ALA A 197 8.06 -31.76 35.67
N PHE A 198 9.16 -32.46 35.35
CA PHE A 198 9.69 -33.58 36.14
C PHE A 198 11.21 -33.54 36.12
N ASP A 199 11.78 -32.66 36.94
CA ASP A 199 13.11 -32.80 37.57
C ASP A 199 13.07 -32.05 38.90
#